data_AF-A0A0A9CWN7-F1
#
_entry.id   AF-A0A0A9CWN7-F1
#
_cell.length_a   1.000
_cell.length_b   1.000
_cell.length_c   1.000
_cell.angle_alpha   90.00
_cell.angle_beta   90.00
_cell.angle_gamma   90.00
#
_symmetry.space_group_name_H-M   'P 1'
#
loop_
_entity.id
_entity.type
_entity.pdbx_description
1 polymer ?
#
loop_
_entity_poly.entity_id
_entity_poly.type
_entity_poly.pdbx_seq_one_letter_code
_entity_poly.pdbx_strand_id
1 'polypeptide(L)' 'MKITSPPTDSEIALALRVLEGCCLLYSQYTALAHKYKAVKVLLNILASRGPTEQRVCLDALILLMLDSPSNQMDFD' A
#
# COMPACT_ATOMS: atom_id res chain seq x y z
N MET A 1 -21.01 5.79 -0.64
CA MET A 1 -20.15 6.69 -1.46
C MET A 1 -19.95 6.02 -2.81
N LYS A 2 -20.35 6.64 -3.92
CA LYS A 2 -20.10 6.10 -5.27
C LYS A 2 -18.80 6.72 -5.79
N ILE A 3 -17.84 5.88 -6.16
CA ILE A 3 -16.62 6.35 -6.84
C ILE A 3 -17.02 6.67 -8.27
N THR A 4 -17.01 7.95 -8.63
CA THR A 4 -17.48 8.45 -9.94
C THR A 4 -16.36 8.70 -10.93
N SER A 5 -15.10 8.65 -10.48
CA SER A 5 -13.91 8.88 -11.30
C SER A 5 -12.75 8.03 -10.78
N PRO A 6 -11.74 7.73 -11.62
CA PRO A 6 -10.48 7.17 -11.16
C PRO A 6 -9.81 8.11 -10.14
N PRO A 7 -9.03 7.56 -9.20
CA PRO A 7 -8.29 8.37 -8.24
C PRO A 7 -7.18 9.16 -8.95
N THR A 8 -7.01 10.40 -8.53
CA THR A 8 -5.89 11.27 -8.90
C THR A 8 -4.61 10.80 -8.25
N ASP A 9 -3.46 11.19 -8.82
CA ASP A 9 -2.15 10.83 -8.28
C ASP A 9 -1.95 11.35 -6.85
N SER A 10 -2.48 12.54 -6.52
CA SER A 10 -2.44 13.09 -5.16
C SER A 10 -3.30 12.29 -4.17
N GLU A 11 -4.47 11.81 -4.58
CA GLU A 11 -5.31 10.95 -3.73
C GLU A 11 -4.65 9.60 -3.47
N ILE A 12 -4.00 9.03 -4.49
CA ILE A 12 -3.21 7.80 -4.33
C ILE A 12 -2.07 8.03 -3.35
N ALA A 13 -1.28 9.07 -3.53
CA ALA A 13 -0.15 9.37 -2.66
C ALA A 13 -0.57 9.60 -1.20
N LEU A 14 -1.67 10.33 -0.98
CA LEU A 14 -2.24 10.53 0.35
C LEU A 14 -2.70 9.22 0.97
N ALA A 15 -3.43 8.39 0.24
CA ALA A 15 -3.91 7.10 0.74
C ALA A 15 -2.75 6.17 1.13
N LEU A 16 -1.67 6.16 0.33
CA LEU A 16 -0.47 5.37 0.61
C LEU A 16 0.25 5.85 1.87
N ARG A 17 0.39 7.16 2.09
CA ARG A 17 0.96 7.73 3.32
C ARG A 17 0.10 7.44 4.56
N VAL A 18 -1.23 7.45 4.42
CA VAL A 18 -2.12 7.05 5.52
C VAL A 18 -1.94 5.58 5.85
N LEU A 19 -1.87 4.71 4.83
CA LEU A 19 -1.64 3.27 5.03
C LEU A 19 -0.29 3.00 5.70
N GLU A 20 0.77 3.67 5.22
CA GLU A 20 2.11 3.64 5.83
C GLU A 20 2.06 3.97 7.32
N GLY A 21 1.47 5.12 7.68
CA GLY A 21 1.33 5.54 9.08
C GLY A 21 0.51 4.56 9.93
N CYS A 22 -0.56 3.99 9.39
CA CYS A 22 -1.36 2.97 10.08
C CYS A 22 -0.54 1.71 10.38
N CYS A 23 0.23 1.22 9.40
CA CYS A 23 1.08 0.04 9.56
C CYS A 23 2.25 0.30 10.53
N LEU A 24 2.79 1.52 10.55
CA LEU A 24 3.83 1.93 11.49
C LEU A 24 3.33 1.95 12.94
N LEU A 25 2.11 2.43 13.16
CA LEU A 25 1.55 2.60 14.50
C LEU A 25 0.92 1.33 15.06
N TYR A 26 0.34 0.47 14.21
CA TYR A 26 -0.32 -0.76 14.67
C TYR A 26 -0.07 -1.96 13.74
N SER A 27 0.58 -2.98 14.30
CA SER A 27 0.90 -4.23 13.61
C SER A 27 -0.34 -4.99 13.11
N GLN A 28 -1.51 -4.80 13.73
CA GLN A 28 -2.77 -5.41 13.25
C GLN A 28 -3.15 -4.99 11.82
N TYR A 29 -2.66 -3.84 11.34
CA TYR A 29 -2.93 -3.40 9.97
C TYR A 29 -2.13 -4.17 8.94
N THR A 30 -0.99 -4.78 9.28
CA THR A 30 -0.26 -5.67 8.34
C THR A 30 -1.05 -6.96 8.09
N ALA A 31 -1.72 -7.50 9.11
CA ALA A 31 -2.62 -8.65 8.96
C ALA A 31 -3.86 -8.32 8.12
N LEU A 32 -4.43 -7.12 8.28
CA LEU A 32 -5.52 -6.65 7.41
C LEU A 32 -5.04 -6.43 5.98
N ALA A 33 -3.83 -5.90 5.80
CA ALA A 33 -3.24 -5.70 4.49
C ALA A 33 -3.12 -7.03 3.71
N HIS A 34 -2.69 -8.11 4.38
CA HIS A 34 -2.70 -9.46 3.81
C HIS A 34 -4.11 -9.90 3.44
N LYS A 35 -5.08 -9.77 4.37
CA LYS A 35 -6.50 -10.14 4.12
C LYS A 35 -7.07 -9.47 2.87
N TYR A 36 -6.69 -8.22 2.61
CA TYR A 36 -7.15 -7.44 1.46
C TYR A 36 -6.22 -7.51 0.24
N LYS A 37 -5.20 -8.37 0.25
CA LYS A 37 -4.22 -8.53 -0.84
C LYS A 37 -3.53 -7.22 -1.23
N ALA A 38 -3.24 -6.39 -0.24
CA ALA A 38 -2.72 -5.04 -0.44
C ALA A 38 -1.38 -5.03 -1.18
N VAL A 39 -0.51 -6.02 -0.93
CA VAL A 39 0.79 -6.16 -1.61
C VAL A 39 0.62 -6.19 -3.13
N LYS A 40 -0.30 -7.00 -3.64
CA LYS A 40 -0.58 -7.08 -5.08
C LYS A 40 -1.11 -5.76 -5.65
N VAL A 41 -1.94 -5.04 -4.90
CA VAL A 41 -2.46 -3.73 -5.31
C VAL A 41 -1.33 -2.70 -5.39
N LEU A 42 -0.45 -2.68 -4.38
CA LEU A 42 0.72 -1.81 -4.32
C LEU A 42 1.70 -2.10 -5.45
N LEU A 43 1.97 -3.37 -5.77
CA LEU A 43 2.82 -3.74 -6.91
C LEU A 43 2.27 -3.20 -8.24
N ASN A 44 0.94 -3.26 -8.43
CA ASN A 44 0.31 -2.68 -9.62
C ASN A 44 0.44 -1.15 -9.66
N ILE A 45 0.31 -0.47 -8.51
CA ILE A 45 0.53 0.98 -8.43
C ILE A 45 1.99 1.32 -8.76
N LEU A 46 2.94 0.59 -8.17
CA LEU A 46 4.37 0.76 -8.41
C LEU A 46 4.73 0.59 -9.89
N ALA A 47 4.13 -0.40 -10.57
CA ALA A 47 4.38 -0.68 -11.98
C ALA A 47 3.71 0.32 -12.95
N SER A 48 2.62 0.99 -12.54
CA SER A 48 1.77 1.78 -13.45
C SER A 48 1.80 3.30 -13.23
N ARG A 49 2.35 3.78 -12.11
CA ARG A 49 2.32 5.21 -11.74
C ARG A 49 3.67 5.91 -11.85
N GLY A 50 3.63 7.24 -11.71
CA GLY A 50 4.80 8.10 -11.85
C GLY A 50 5.75 8.06 -10.65
N PRO A 51 6.93 8.71 -10.76
CA PRO A 51 7.98 8.63 -9.74
C PRO A 51 7.55 9.07 -8.34
N THR A 52 6.64 10.04 -8.25
CA THR A 52 6.13 10.53 -6.96
C THR A 52 5.34 9.45 -6.25
N GLU A 53 4.40 8.80 -6.94
CA GLU A 53 3.54 7.75 -6.39
C GLU A 53 4.36 6.48 -6.11
N GLN A 54 5.32 6.17 -6.98
CA GLN A 54 6.22 5.03 -6.80
C GLN A 54 6.99 5.11 -5.48
N ARG A 55 7.49 6.30 -5.12
CA ARG A 55 8.23 6.49 -3.87
C ARG A 55 7.36 6.20 -2.64
N VAL A 56 6.18 6.81 -2.55
CA VAL A 56 5.26 6.55 -1.42
C VAL A 56 4.70 5.13 -1.43
N CYS A 57 4.54 4.53 -2.61
CA CYS A 57 4.14 3.14 -2.73
C CYS A 57 5.22 2.20 -2.17
N LEU A 58 6.50 2.49 -2.44
CA LEU A 58 7.62 1.71 -1.90
C LEU A 58 7.72 1.84 -0.37
N ASP A 59 7.60 3.06 0.16
CA ASP A 59 7.58 3.31 1.61
C ASP A 59 6.48 2.47 2.29
N ALA A 60 5.26 2.48 1.75
CA ALA A 60 4.14 1.70 2.26
C ALA A 60 4.38 0.18 2.14
N LEU A 61 4.90 -0.28 0.99
CA LEU A 61 5.17 -1.70 0.74
C LEU A 61 6.18 -2.27 1.74
N ILE A 62 7.25 -1.54 2.04
CA ILE A 62 8.25 -1.93 3.04
C ILE A 62 7.59 -2.11 4.41
N LEU A 63 6.75 -1.17 4.83
CA LEU A 63 6.07 -1.23 6.12
C LEU A 63 5.03 -2.35 6.21
N LEU A 64 4.37 -2.70 5.10
CA LEU A 64 3.48 -3.85 5.06
C LEU A 64 4.21 -5.18 5.26
N MET A 65 5.42 -5.29 4.71
CA MET A 65 6.23 -6.51 4.78
C MET A 65 7.07 -6.61 6.06
N LEU A 66 7.28 -5.50 6.77
CA LEU A 66 8.02 -5.46 8.02
C LEU A 66 7.34 -6.37 9.04
N ASP A 67 8.11 -7.35 9.55
CA ASP A 67 7.66 -8.35 10.52
C ASP A 67 6.37 -9.09 10.11
N SER A 68 6.10 -9.23 8.80
CA SER A 68 4.89 -9.86 8.28
C SER A 68 5.19 -10.96 7.25
N PRO A 69 5.41 -12.21 7.68
CA PRO A 69 5.68 -13.33 6.78
C PRO A 69 4.58 -13.57 5.74
N SER A 70 3.31 -13.33 6.10
CA SER A 70 2.19 -13.46 5.18
C SER A 70 2.25 -12.46 4.02
N ASN A 71 2.58 -11.20 4.31
CA ASN A 71 2.75 -10.18 3.25
C ASN A 71 4.02 -10.41 2.43
N GLN A 72 5.07 -10.98 3.02
CA GLN A 72 6.29 -11.35 2.29
C GLN A 72 6.01 -12.46 1.27
N MET A 73 5.24 -13.49 1.65
CA MET A 73 4.82 -14.54 0.71
C MET A 73 3.92 -14.03 -0.43
N ASP A 74 3.15 -12.96 -0.20
CA ASP A 74 2.32 -12.32 -1.23
C ASP A 74 3.16 -11.46 -2.21
N PHE A 75 4.40 -11.13 -1.84
CA PHE A 75 5.33 -10.34 -2.66
C PHE A 75 6.17 -11.22 -3.60
N ASP A 76 6.61 -12.39 -3.12
CA ASP A 76 7.35 -13.40 -3.89
C ASP A 76 6.54 -13.99 -5.07
#